data_AF-A0A9E5XU22-F1
#
_entry.id   AF-A0A9E5XU22-F1
#
_cell.length_a   1.000
_cell.length_b   1.000
_cell.length_c   1.000
_cell.angle_alpha   90.00
_cell.angle_beta   90.00
_cell.angle_gamma   90.00
#
_symmetry.space_group_name_H-M   'P 1'
#
loop_
_entity.id
_entity.type
_entity.pdbx_description
1 polymer ?
#
loop_
_entity_poly.entity_id
_entity_poly.type
_entity_poly.pdbx_seq_one_letter_code
_entity_poly.pdbx_strand_id
1 'polypeptide(L)'
;MLSERQEQIIEESIKLIADKGIQGFTIKNLSKAIGFSEPAIYRHFNSKTDIISAILEKFLIIAAFLSKETSESNSSAFEKIAFIIKQMINMFTETPSLVPVIFSEEIFKNETALKEKIITILNKDKETIERIISEGQKNGEFRTDIDEKTLTLTVMGSLRLLVKKWDLENRKFNLKKESDLLISALNKILTV
;
A
#
# COMPACT_ATOMS: atom_id res chain seq x y z
N MET A 1 12.91 -6.59 15.15
CA MET A 1 11.83 -7.50 14.72
C MET A 1 10.68 -7.37 15.69
N LEU A 2 9.44 -7.46 15.21
CA LEU A 2 8.26 -7.44 16.06
C LEU A 2 8.18 -8.76 16.82
N SER A 3 7.69 -8.72 18.06
CA SER A 3 7.32 -9.94 18.78
C SER A 3 6.01 -10.51 18.23
N GLU A 4 5.77 -11.81 18.40
CA GLU A 4 4.50 -12.47 18.06
C GLU A 4 3.30 -11.70 18.66
N ARG A 5 3.46 -11.18 19.87
CA ARG A 5 2.42 -10.36 20.51
C ARG A 5 2.20 -9.02 19.82
N GLN A 6 3.26 -8.36 19.36
CA GLN A 6 3.12 -7.12 18.59
C GLN A 6 2.47 -7.38 17.23
N GLU A 7 2.76 -8.50 16.59
CA GLU A 7 2.11 -8.92 15.35
C GLU A 7 0.62 -9.16 15.56
N GLN A 8 0.24 -9.91 16.60
CA GLN A 8 -1.17 -10.12 16.96
C GLN A 8 -1.89 -8.78 17.23
N ILE A 9 -1.27 -7.87 17.98
CA ILE A 9 -1.83 -6.54 18.24
C ILE A 9 -2.04 -5.77 16.93
N ILE A 10 -1.08 -5.82 16.02
CA ILE A 10 -1.17 -5.17 14.71
C ILE A 10 -2.32 -5.75 13.87
N GLU A 11 -2.43 -7.08 13.79
CA GLU A 11 -3.47 -7.75 13.01
C GLU A 11 -4.88 -7.41 13.52
N GLU A 12 -5.07 -7.46 14.84
CA GLU A 12 -6.35 -7.11 15.45
C GLU A 12 -6.66 -5.61 15.33
N SER A 13 -5.64 -4.76 15.34
CA SER A 13 -5.80 -3.33 15.07
C SER A 13 -6.27 -3.08 13.64
N ILE A 14 -5.68 -3.76 12.67
CA ILE A 14 -6.07 -3.68 11.25
C ILE A 14 -7.55 -4.11 11.09
N LYS A 15 -7.95 -5.23 11.70
CA LYS A 15 -9.36 -5.69 11.68
C LYS A 15 -10.31 -4.68 12.32
N LEU A 16 -9.94 -4.14 13.48
CA LEU A 16 -10.75 -3.16 14.21
C LEU A 16 -10.92 -1.85 13.44
N ILE A 17 -9.88 -1.38 12.75
CA ILE A 17 -9.95 -0.18 11.88
C ILE A 17 -10.88 -0.45 10.68
N ALA A 18 -10.85 -1.65 10.11
CA ALA A 18 -11.74 -1.99 9.00
C ALA A 18 -13.21 -2.10 9.40
N ASP A 19 -13.50 -2.59 10.61
CA ASP A 19 -14.86 -2.73 11.14
C ASP A 19 -15.45 -1.38 11.60
N LYS A 20 -14.67 -0.62 12.38
CA LYS A 20 -15.19 0.57 13.10
C LYS A 20 -14.63 1.90 12.60
N GLY A 21 -13.87 1.86 11.52
CA GLY A 21 -13.10 3.00 11.04
C GLY A 21 -12.00 3.41 12.02
N ILE A 22 -11.26 4.45 11.63
CA ILE A 22 -10.16 4.94 12.46
C ILE A 22 -10.62 5.55 13.79
N GLN A 23 -11.79 6.18 13.81
CA GLN A 23 -12.37 6.76 15.01
C GLN A 23 -12.73 5.67 16.03
N GLY A 24 -13.23 4.53 15.55
CA GLY A 24 -13.51 3.36 16.37
C GLY A 24 -12.26 2.62 16.88
N PHE A 25 -11.09 2.87 16.28
CA PHE A 25 -9.83 2.30 16.75
C PHE A 25 -9.33 3.04 18.00
N THR A 26 -9.63 2.47 19.17
CA THR A 26 -9.15 2.95 20.48
C THR A 26 -8.48 1.80 21.22
N ILE A 27 -7.53 2.10 22.11
CA ILE A 27 -6.86 1.05 22.93
C ILE A 27 -7.88 0.27 23.76
N LYS A 28 -8.95 0.93 24.22
CA LYS A 28 -10.09 0.29 24.90
C LYS A 28 -10.88 -0.67 24.01
N ASN A 29 -11.11 -0.34 22.74
CA ASN A 29 -11.81 -1.26 21.83
C ASN A 29 -10.89 -2.40 21.40
N LEU A 30 -9.60 -2.12 21.22
CA LEU A 30 -8.58 -3.11 20.92
C LEU A 30 -8.43 -4.11 22.07
N SER A 31 -8.35 -3.63 23.32
CA SER A 31 -8.24 -4.47 24.52
C SER A 31 -9.41 -5.47 24.62
N LYS A 32 -10.63 -4.99 24.35
CA LYS A 32 -11.84 -5.84 24.27
C LYS A 32 -11.79 -6.84 23.11
N ALA A 33 -11.30 -6.43 21.95
CA ALA A 33 -11.23 -7.29 20.77
C ALA A 33 -10.22 -8.44 20.96
N ILE A 34 -9.05 -8.15 21.55
CA ILE A 34 -7.97 -9.14 21.73
C ILE A 34 -8.06 -9.91 23.05
N GLY A 35 -8.94 -9.49 23.96
CA GLY A 35 -9.10 -10.09 25.29
C GLY A 35 -7.97 -9.77 26.27
N PHE A 36 -7.20 -8.70 26.05
CA PHE A 36 -6.15 -8.25 26.96
C PHE A 36 -6.56 -6.98 27.70
N SER A 37 -5.88 -6.68 28.81
CA SER A 37 -6.03 -5.39 29.47
C SER A 37 -5.32 -4.28 28.69
N GLU A 38 -5.78 -3.04 28.81
CA GLU A 38 -5.10 -1.89 28.18
C GLU A 38 -3.63 -1.78 28.65
N PRO A 39 -3.28 -1.95 29.94
CA PRO A 39 -1.88 -1.98 30.37
C PRO A 39 -1.06 -3.07 29.68
N ALA A 40 -1.65 -4.21 29.33
CA ALA A 40 -0.94 -5.26 28.61
C ALA A 40 -0.57 -4.84 27.18
N ILE A 41 -1.44 -4.08 26.49
CA ILE A 41 -1.15 -3.50 25.17
C ILE A 41 -0.04 -2.44 25.29
N TYR A 42 -0.11 -1.59 26.32
CA TYR A 42 0.88 -0.53 26.55
C TYR A 42 2.30 -1.05 26.82
N ARG A 43 2.46 -2.32 27.23
CA ARG A 43 3.79 -2.96 27.32
C ARG A 43 4.44 -3.21 25.94
N HIS A 44 3.67 -3.23 24.87
CA HIS A 44 4.13 -3.53 23.51
C HIS A 44 4.16 -2.30 22.59
N PHE A 45 3.27 -1.33 22.83
CA PHE A 45 3.17 -0.09 22.08
C PHE A 45 2.82 1.06 23.02
N ASN A 46 3.53 2.18 22.94
CA ASN A 46 3.29 3.30 23.87
C ASN A 46 2.03 4.09 23.51
N SER A 47 1.57 3.98 22.26
CA SER A 47 0.43 4.76 21.77
C SER A 47 -0.33 4.06 20.63
N LYS A 48 -1.54 4.56 20.34
CA LYS A 48 -2.30 4.23 19.12
C LYS A 48 -1.47 4.56 17.87
N THR A 49 -0.77 5.70 17.89
CA THR A 49 0.10 6.18 16.82
C THR A 49 1.24 5.20 16.56
N ASP A 50 1.83 4.60 17.60
CA ASP A 50 2.91 3.60 17.46
C ASP A 50 2.40 2.34 16.75
N ILE A 51 1.17 1.90 17.06
CA ILE A 51 0.56 0.74 16.39
C ILE A 51 0.34 1.03 14.90
N ILE A 52 -0.23 2.20 14.57
CA ILE A 52 -0.44 2.59 13.17
C ILE A 52 0.90 2.76 12.46
N SER A 53 1.90 3.34 13.11
CA SER A 53 3.25 3.47 12.57
C SER A 53 3.86 2.10 12.26
N ALA A 54 3.64 1.09 13.10
CA ALA A 54 4.08 -0.28 12.84
C ALA A 54 3.31 -0.95 11.69
N ILE A 55 2.02 -0.64 11.51
CA ILE A 55 1.27 -1.05 10.31
C ILE A 55 1.89 -0.43 9.05
N LEU A 56 2.17 0.87 9.07
CA LEU A 56 2.79 1.59 7.95
C LEU A 56 4.21 1.08 7.65
N GLU A 57 4.95 0.61 8.65
CA GLU A 57 6.27 -0.01 8.46
C GLU A 57 6.20 -1.23 7.54
N LYS A 58 5.11 -2.03 7.60
CA LYS A 58 4.93 -3.18 6.69
C LYS A 58 4.91 -2.73 5.23
N PHE A 59 4.30 -1.58 4.92
CA PHE A 59 4.30 -1.03 3.57
C PHE A 59 5.68 -0.55 3.13
N LEU A 60 6.49 0.02 4.04
CA LEU A 60 7.87 0.41 3.73
C LEU A 60 8.75 -0.81 3.42
N ILE A 61 8.56 -1.91 4.14
CA ILE A 61 9.25 -3.18 3.89
C ILE A 61 8.87 -3.71 2.51
N ILE A 62 7.58 -3.69 2.16
CA ILE A 62 7.09 -4.14 0.86
C ILE A 62 7.61 -3.24 -0.27
N ALA A 63 7.58 -1.91 -0.10
CA ALA A 63 8.13 -0.98 -1.09
C ALA A 63 9.62 -1.22 -1.32
N ALA A 64 10.40 -1.45 -0.26
CA ALA A 64 11.82 -1.78 -0.36
C ALA A 64 12.05 -3.14 -1.08
N PHE A 65 11.26 -4.16 -0.76
CA PHE A 65 11.29 -5.46 -1.43
C PHE A 65 11.01 -5.32 -2.93
N LEU A 66 9.92 -4.66 -3.31
CA LEU A 66 9.55 -4.48 -4.72
C LEU A 66 10.60 -3.67 -5.49
N SER A 67 11.17 -2.63 -4.86
CA SER A 67 12.25 -1.86 -5.46
C SER A 67 13.46 -2.73 -5.77
N LYS A 68 13.86 -3.57 -4.80
CA LYS A 68 14.97 -4.51 -4.96
C LYS A 68 14.69 -5.54 -6.05
N GLU A 69 13.59 -6.27 -5.95
CA GLU A 69 13.21 -7.32 -6.92
C GLU A 69 13.16 -6.80 -8.35
N THR A 70 12.58 -5.62 -8.57
CA THR A 70 12.51 -5.03 -9.91
C THR A 70 13.84 -4.48 -10.40
N SER A 71 14.76 -4.10 -9.50
CA SER A 71 16.11 -3.66 -9.87
C SER A 71 17.04 -4.83 -10.26
N GLU A 72 16.87 -5.99 -9.62
CA GLU A 72 17.69 -7.19 -9.87
C GLU A 72 17.12 -8.06 -11.00
N SER A 73 15.87 -7.82 -11.41
CA SER A 73 15.21 -8.55 -12.49
C SER A 73 15.67 -8.13 -13.89
N ASN A 74 15.88 -9.13 -14.75
CA ASN A 74 16.13 -8.99 -16.20
C ASN A 74 14.85 -8.93 -17.04
N SER A 75 13.67 -8.89 -16.41
CA SER A 75 12.39 -8.73 -17.11
C SER A 75 12.29 -7.38 -17.81
N SER A 76 11.39 -7.30 -18.80
CA SER A 76 11.02 -6.04 -19.45
C SER A 76 10.49 -5.01 -18.43
N ALA A 77 10.59 -3.73 -18.77
CA ALA A 77 10.05 -2.65 -17.94
C ALA A 77 8.54 -2.83 -17.70
N PHE A 78 7.80 -3.30 -18.71
CA PHE A 78 6.37 -3.57 -18.57
C PHE A 78 6.09 -4.71 -17.59
N GLU A 79 6.82 -5.82 -17.68
CA GLU A 79 6.67 -6.94 -16.74
C GLU A 79 6.95 -6.53 -15.30
N LYS A 80 7.94 -5.64 -15.08
CA LYS A 80 8.24 -5.07 -13.76
C LYS A 80 7.06 -4.24 -13.21
N ILE A 81 6.43 -3.41 -14.04
CA ILE A 81 5.22 -2.65 -13.65
C ILE A 81 4.06 -3.61 -13.34
N ALA A 82 3.83 -4.59 -14.20
CA ALA A 82 2.77 -5.59 -14.00
C ALA A 82 2.99 -6.41 -12.71
N PHE A 83 4.24 -6.75 -12.40
CA PHE A 83 4.62 -7.42 -11.15
C PHE A 83 4.27 -6.56 -9.93
N ILE A 84 4.67 -5.28 -9.90
CA ILE A 84 4.33 -4.37 -8.80
C ILE A 84 2.82 -4.29 -8.59
N ILE A 85 2.05 -4.09 -9.67
CA ILE A 85 0.58 -4.03 -9.61
C ILE A 85 0.02 -5.32 -9.01
N LYS A 86 0.45 -6.49 -9.50
CA LYS A 86 -0.03 -7.79 -8.99
C LYS A 86 0.31 -8.00 -7.51
N GLN A 87 1.51 -7.61 -7.07
CA GLN A 87 1.90 -7.72 -5.66
C GLN A 87 1.05 -6.81 -4.76
N MET A 88 0.81 -5.57 -5.18
CA MET A 88 -0.08 -4.65 -4.48
C MET A 88 -1.51 -5.19 -4.39
N ILE A 89 -2.03 -5.72 -5.49
CA ILE A 89 -3.37 -6.31 -5.55
C ILE A 89 -3.46 -7.54 -4.64
N ASN A 90 -2.46 -8.44 -4.67
CA ASN A 90 -2.43 -9.61 -3.79
C ASN A 90 -2.46 -9.19 -2.31
N MET A 91 -1.60 -8.26 -1.90
CA MET A 91 -1.56 -7.71 -0.54
C MET A 91 -2.94 -7.21 -0.08
N PHE A 92 -3.63 -6.41 -0.90
CA PHE A 92 -4.95 -5.89 -0.54
C PHE A 92 -6.05 -6.96 -0.61
N THR A 93 -5.94 -7.97 -1.46
CA THR A 93 -6.91 -9.08 -1.44
C THR A 93 -6.72 -10.04 -0.27
N GLU A 94 -5.49 -10.25 0.17
CA GLU A 94 -5.15 -11.11 1.32
C GLU A 94 -5.47 -10.41 2.65
N THR A 95 -5.18 -9.11 2.75
CA THR A 95 -5.52 -8.30 3.92
C THR A 95 -6.31 -7.05 3.52
N PRO A 96 -7.60 -7.18 3.17
CA PRO A 96 -8.44 -6.05 2.72
C PRO A 96 -8.54 -4.91 3.72
N SER A 97 -8.44 -5.23 5.01
CA SER A 97 -8.45 -4.29 6.11
C SER A 97 -7.28 -3.29 6.11
N LEU A 98 -6.26 -3.49 5.27
CA LEU A 98 -5.18 -2.53 5.05
C LEU A 98 -5.62 -1.29 4.25
N VAL A 99 -6.61 -1.43 3.37
CA VAL A 99 -7.09 -0.33 2.50
C VAL A 99 -7.57 0.89 3.31
N PRO A 100 -8.47 0.75 4.32
CA PRO A 100 -8.92 1.90 5.10
C PRO A 100 -7.81 2.56 5.92
N VAL A 101 -6.70 1.86 6.23
CA VAL A 101 -5.54 2.43 6.94
C VAL A 101 -4.71 3.30 6.00
N ILE A 102 -4.30 2.75 4.85
CA ILE A 102 -3.36 3.43 3.93
C ILE A 102 -4.00 4.62 3.21
N PHE A 103 -5.32 4.62 3.05
CA PHE A 103 -6.09 5.71 2.45
C PHE A 103 -6.82 6.58 3.49
N SER A 104 -6.38 6.58 4.76
CA SER A 104 -7.03 7.36 5.82
C SER A 104 -6.54 8.81 5.88
N GLU A 105 -7.28 9.74 5.27
CA GLU A 105 -6.96 11.17 5.35
C GLU A 105 -7.01 11.70 6.79
N GLU A 106 -7.93 11.20 7.60
CA GLU A 106 -8.12 11.65 8.99
C GLU A 106 -6.88 11.35 9.86
N ILE A 107 -6.31 10.14 9.76
CA ILE A 107 -5.08 9.77 10.48
C ILE A 107 -3.96 10.77 10.15
N PHE A 108 -3.73 10.98 8.85
CA PHE A 108 -2.59 11.73 8.37
C PHE A 108 -2.77 13.25 8.53
N LYS A 109 -4.01 13.73 8.71
CA LYS A 109 -4.26 15.13 9.04
C LYS A 109 -3.94 15.43 10.51
N ASN A 110 -4.20 14.48 11.41
CA ASN A 110 -4.12 14.70 12.86
C ASN A 110 -2.76 14.30 13.46
N GLU A 111 -2.01 13.41 12.80
CA GLU A 111 -0.74 12.87 13.31
C GLU A 111 0.42 13.14 12.33
N THR A 112 1.22 14.17 12.59
CA THR A 112 2.33 14.58 11.71
C THR A 112 3.31 13.44 11.42
N ALA A 113 3.68 12.64 12.43
CA ALA A 113 4.59 11.51 12.24
C ALA A 113 4.03 10.45 11.27
N LEU A 114 2.72 10.18 11.31
CA LEU A 114 2.08 9.25 10.39
C LEU A 114 1.97 9.84 8.98
N LYS A 115 1.73 11.15 8.89
CA LYS A 115 1.74 11.90 7.62
C LYS A 115 3.10 11.81 6.91
N GLU A 116 4.19 12.04 7.63
CA GLU A 116 5.54 11.94 7.08
C GLU A 116 5.85 10.51 6.62
N LYS A 117 5.39 9.52 7.38
CA LYS A 117 5.57 8.11 7.03
C LYS A 117 4.80 7.73 5.77
N ILE A 118 3.54 8.16 5.62
CA ILE A 118 2.80 7.89 4.37
C ILE A 118 3.42 8.61 3.17
N ILE A 119 3.89 9.86 3.33
CA ILE A 119 4.61 10.58 2.26
C ILE A 119 5.87 9.81 1.86
N THR A 120 6.60 9.25 2.84
CA THR A 120 7.79 8.43 2.57
C THR A 120 7.43 7.18 1.77
N ILE A 121 6.34 6.49 2.11
CA ILE A 121 5.85 5.33 1.33
C ILE A 121 5.52 5.75 -0.11
N LEU A 122 4.74 6.84 -0.27
CA LEU A 122 4.36 7.37 -1.59
C LEU A 122 5.58 7.69 -2.46
N ASN A 123 6.63 8.30 -1.87
CA ASN A 123 7.84 8.66 -2.58
C ASN A 123 8.66 7.43 -2.98
N LYS A 124 8.81 6.43 -2.11
CA LYS A 124 9.52 5.18 -2.45
C LYS A 124 8.84 4.41 -3.59
N ASP A 125 7.51 4.33 -3.55
CA ASP A 125 6.73 3.73 -4.63
C ASP A 125 6.95 4.51 -5.95
N LYS A 126 6.91 5.85 -5.87
CA LYS A 126 7.11 6.74 -7.02
C LYS A 126 8.48 6.55 -7.63
N GLU A 127 9.54 6.62 -6.83
CA GLU A 127 10.93 6.45 -7.27
C GLU A 127 11.14 5.11 -7.96
N THR A 128 10.53 4.04 -7.43
CA THR A 128 10.62 2.70 -8.03
C THR A 128 9.95 2.65 -9.40
N ILE A 129 8.73 3.17 -9.53
CA ILE A 129 7.98 3.15 -10.79
C ILE A 129 8.61 4.10 -11.83
N GLU A 130 9.03 5.29 -11.41
CA GLU A 130 9.70 6.29 -12.27
C GLU A 130 11.02 5.74 -12.83
N ARG A 131 11.81 5.03 -12.01
CA ARG A 131 13.01 4.34 -12.48
C ARG A 131 12.69 3.30 -13.57
N ILE A 132 11.69 2.46 -13.36
CA ILE A 132 11.29 1.44 -14.35
C ILE A 132 10.79 2.10 -15.65
N ILE A 133 10.03 3.18 -15.55
CA ILE A 133 9.56 3.93 -16.72
C ILE A 133 10.74 4.57 -17.47
N SER A 134 11.69 5.18 -16.75
CA SER A 134 12.90 5.76 -17.33
C SER A 134 13.74 4.71 -18.07
N GLU A 135 13.91 3.52 -17.46
CA GLU A 135 14.57 2.37 -18.08
C GLU A 135 13.84 1.93 -19.37
N GLY A 136 12.52 1.77 -19.30
CA GLY A 136 11.70 1.39 -20.46
C GLY A 136 11.74 2.42 -21.60
N GLN A 137 11.75 3.71 -21.29
CA GLN A 137 11.91 4.78 -22.29
C GLN A 137 13.29 4.75 -22.95
N LYS A 138 14.37 4.55 -22.17
CA LYS A 138 15.74 4.43 -22.70
C LYS A 138 15.92 3.22 -23.60
N ASN A 139 15.24 2.11 -23.28
CA ASN A 139 15.30 0.87 -24.05
C ASN A 139 14.34 0.87 -25.26
N GLY A 140 13.52 1.91 -25.44
CA GLY A 140 12.52 1.97 -26.50
C GLY A 140 11.31 1.07 -26.27
N GLU A 141 11.13 0.54 -25.06
CA GLU A 141 9.95 -0.25 -24.66
C GLU A 141 8.72 0.65 -24.42
N PHE A 142 8.95 1.86 -23.93
CA PHE A 142 7.90 2.83 -23.64
C PHE A 142 8.02 4.08 -24.51
N ARG A 143 6.87 4.70 -24.76
CA ARG A 143 6.74 5.95 -25.51
C ARG A 143 7.50 7.08 -24.82
N THR A 144 8.13 7.93 -25.62
CA THR A 144 8.97 9.05 -25.16
C THR A 144 8.34 10.42 -25.42
N ASP A 145 7.16 10.46 -26.03
CA ASP A 145 6.37 11.67 -26.24
C ASP A 145 5.59 12.12 -24.99
N ILE A 146 5.63 11.32 -23.91
CA ILE A 146 5.08 11.67 -22.59
C ILE A 146 6.20 11.58 -21.53
N ASP A 147 6.30 12.60 -20.67
CA ASP A 147 7.28 12.68 -19.59
C ASP A 147 7.12 11.53 -18.57
N GLU A 148 8.26 10.99 -18.10
CA GLU A 148 8.32 9.84 -17.19
C GLU A 148 7.54 10.06 -15.89
N LYS A 149 7.47 11.29 -15.35
CA LYS A 149 6.70 11.61 -14.13
C LYS A 149 5.20 11.54 -14.38
N THR A 150 4.76 11.93 -15.57
CA THR A 150 3.35 11.87 -15.96
C THR A 150 2.89 10.44 -16.15
N LEU A 151 3.72 9.60 -16.79
CA LEU A 151 3.46 8.16 -16.90
C LEU A 151 3.46 7.49 -15.52
N THR A 152 4.41 7.85 -14.65
CA THR A 152 4.47 7.37 -13.26
C THR A 152 3.18 7.70 -12.50
N LEU A 153 2.72 8.94 -12.56
CA LEU A 153 1.48 9.37 -11.93
C LEU A 153 0.27 8.60 -12.46
N THR A 154 0.25 8.31 -13.77
CA THR A 154 -0.84 7.56 -14.41
C THR A 154 -0.92 6.13 -13.90
N VAL A 155 0.21 5.42 -13.81
CA VAL A 155 0.30 4.06 -13.26
C VAL A 155 -0.12 4.05 -11.79
N MET A 156 0.46 4.93 -10.97
CA MET A 156 0.17 4.98 -9.54
C MET A 156 -1.28 5.38 -9.25
N GLY A 157 -1.78 6.41 -9.93
CA GLY A 157 -3.11 6.96 -9.73
C GLY A 157 -4.20 5.96 -10.10
N SER A 158 -4.05 5.28 -11.24
CA SER A 158 -5.00 4.26 -11.69
C SER A 158 -5.07 3.06 -10.74
N LEU A 159 -3.92 2.54 -10.28
CA LEU A 159 -3.86 1.47 -9.27
C LEU A 159 -4.54 1.90 -7.96
N ARG A 160 -4.19 3.08 -7.43
CA ARG A 160 -4.75 3.59 -6.18
C ARG A 160 -6.26 3.77 -6.26
N LEU A 161 -6.74 4.36 -7.35
CA LEU A 161 -8.18 4.55 -7.56
C LEU A 161 -8.91 3.21 -7.68
N LEU A 162 -8.34 2.23 -8.39
CA LEU A 162 -8.92 0.90 -8.51
C LEU A 162 -9.10 0.23 -7.13
N VAL A 163 -8.04 0.21 -6.31
CA VAL A 163 -8.08 -0.36 -4.95
C VAL A 163 -9.06 0.41 -4.06
N LYS A 164 -9.05 1.74 -4.12
CA LYS A 164 -9.96 2.56 -3.30
C LYS A 164 -11.42 2.35 -3.70
N LYS A 165 -11.72 2.30 -5.00
CA LYS A 165 -13.06 2.00 -5.51
C LYS A 165 -13.53 0.62 -5.06
N TRP A 166 -12.64 -0.37 -5.11
CA TRP A 166 -12.95 -1.72 -4.62
C TRP A 166 -13.40 -1.74 -3.17
N ASP A 167 -12.68 -1.06 -2.28
CA ASP A 167 -13.05 -0.98 -0.87
C ASP A 167 -14.33 -0.16 -0.64
N LEU A 168 -14.47 1.00 -1.32
CA LEU A 168 -15.68 1.84 -1.25
C LEU A 168 -16.95 1.13 -1.72
N GLU A 169 -16.84 0.24 -2.70
CA GLU A 169 -17.97 -0.56 -3.17
C GLU A 169 -18.24 -1.79 -2.30
N ASN A 170 -17.66 -1.87 -1.10
CA ASN A 170 -17.74 -3.03 -0.21
C ASN A 170 -17.22 -4.31 -0.87
N ARG A 171 -16.17 -4.17 -1.69
CA ARG A 171 -15.41 -5.28 -2.29
C ARG A 171 -16.25 -6.18 -3.20
N LYS A 172 -17.28 -5.60 -3.84
CA LYS A 172 -18.26 -6.30 -4.68
C LYS A 172 -17.72 -6.88 -5.97
N PHE A 173 -16.62 -6.34 -6.50
CA PHE A 173 -16.01 -6.83 -7.74
C PHE A 173 -14.70 -7.57 -7.48
N ASN A 174 -14.32 -8.41 -8.45
CA ASN A 174 -13.07 -9.16 -8.38
C ASN A 174 -11.89 -8.23 -8.71
N LEU A 175 -11.20 -7.78 -7.66
CA LEU A 175 -10.07 -6.85 -7.79
C LEU A 175 -8.93 -7.41 -8.65
N LYS A 176 -8.66 -8.73 -8.61
CA LYS A 176 -7.62 -9.35 -9.44
C LYS A 176 -7.98 -9.25 -10.92
N LYS A 177 -9.21 -9.60 -11.27
CA LYS A 177 -9.72 -9.51 -12.65
C LYS A 177 -9.67 -8.07 -13.19
N GLU A 178 -10.11 -7.09 -12.40
CA GLU A 178 -10.05 -5.68 -12.81
C GLU A 178 -8.60 -5.18 -12.91
N SER A 179 -7.69 -5.70 -12.10
CA SER A 179 -6.26 -5.36 -12.21
C SER A 179 -5.62 -5.91 -13.49
N ASP A 180 -6.04 -7.07 -13.99
CA ASP A 180 -5.55 -7.60 -15.27
C ASP A 180 -6.01 -6.73 -16.46
N LEU A 181 -7.24 -6.19 -16.38
CA LEU A 181 -7.72 -5.21 -17.36
C LEU A 181 -6.94 -3.90 -17.27
N LEU A 182 -6.65 -3.42 -16.05
CA LEU A 182 -5.81 -2.24 -15.85
C LEU A 182 -4.41 -2.43 -16.41
N ILE A 183 -3.75 -3.57 -16.12
CA ILE A 183 -2.43 -3.90 -16.66
C ILE A 183 -2.45 -3.90 -18.19
N SER A 184 -3.47 -4.52 -18.79
CA SER A 184 -3.63 -4.57 -20.25
C SER A 184 -3.82 -3.17 -20.87
N ALA A 185 -4.56 -2.29 -20.19
CA ALA A 185 -4.76 -0.91 -20.62
C ALA A 185 -3.47 -0.08 -20.47
N LEU A 186 -2.76 -0.24 -19.34
CA LEU A 186 -1.49 0.42 -19.09
C LEU A 186 -0.43 0.04 -20.12
N ASN A 187 -0.41 -1.22 -20.60
CA ASN A 187 0.49 -1.60 -21.69
C ASN A 187 0.31 -0.67 -22.88
N LYS A 188 -0.93 -0.52 -23.36
CA LYS A 188 -1.26 0.34 -24.51
C LYS A 188 -1.01 1.83 -24.28
N ILE A 189 -1.11 2.28 -23.02
CA ILE A 189 -0.87 3.68 -22.67
C ILE A 189 0.63 3.97 -22.64
N LEU A 190 1.42 3.03 -22.14
CA LEU A 190 2.87 3.16 -21.96
C LEU A 190 3.66 2.88 -23.24
N THR A 191 3.18 1.97 -24.11
CA THR A 191 3.84 1.60 -25.36
C THR A 191 3.37 2.48 -26.53
N VAL A 192 4.15 2.48 -27.61
CA VAL A 192 3.79 3.09 -28.90
C VAL A 192 2.94 2.13 -29.75
#